data_AF-A0A2V9NSJ9-F1
#
_entry.id   AF-A0A2V9NSJ9-F1
#
_cell.length_a   1.000
_cell.length_b   1.000
_cell.length_c   1.000
_cell.angle_alpha   90.00
_cell.angle_beta   90.00
_cell.angle_gamma   90.00
#
_symmetry.space_group_name_H-M   'P 1'
#
loop_
_entity.id
_entity.type
_entity.pdbx_description
1 polymer ?
#
loop_
_entity_poly.entity_id
_entity_poly.type
_entity_poly.pdbx_seq_one_letter_code
_entity_poly.pdbx_strand_id
1 'polypeptide(L)'
;MNNLRRALMFASVALTPFAANQVAKAQADAPSQVQLAATPPMGWNSWNKFACNVSEQLIRETADAIVSSGMKAAGYQHVNV
;
A
#
# COMPACT_ATOMS: atom_id res chain seq x y z
N MET A 1 -39.14 -29.01 -64.39
CA MET A 1 -38.64 -30.14 -63.59
C MET A 1 -38.07 -29.57 -62.30
N ASN A 2 -38.96 -29.14 -61.40
CA ASN A 2 -39.40 -29.90 -60.23
C ASN A 2 -38.40 -29.84 -59.08
N ASN A 3 -38.53 -28.76 -58.32
CA ASN A 3 -38.63 -28.69 -56.86
C ASN A 3 -38.30 -30.00 -56.11
N LEU A 4 -37.16 -30.04 -55.41
CA LEU A 4 -36.90 -31.09 -54.43
C LEU A 4 -36.20 -30.55 -53.18
N ARG A 5 -37.05 -30.15 -52.22
CA ARG A 5 -37.04 -30.53 -50.80
C ARG A 5 -35.66 -30.64 -50.11
N ARG A 6 -35.44 -29.77 -49.11
CA ARG A 6 -34.87 -30.01 -47.75
C ARG A 6 -34.37 -28.66 -47.21
N ALA A 7 -35.11 -27.92 -46.38
CA ALA A 7 -35.35 -28.18 -44.96
C ALA A 7 -34.08 -28.63 -44.21
N LEU A 8 -33.34 -27.69 -43.63
CA LEU A 8 -32.98 -27.70 -42.20
C LEU A 8 -32.34 -26.36 -41.81
N MET A 9 -32.81 -25.82 -40.69
CA MET A 9 -32.34 -24.60 -40.07
C MET A 9 -30.96 -24.78 -39.42
N PHE A 10 -30.10 -23.77 -39.52
CA PHE A 10 -29.14 -23.44 -38.47
C PHE A 10 -29.15 -21.92 -38.28
N ALA A 11 -29.93 -21.46 -37.30
CA ALA A 11 -29.87 -20.08 -36.83
C ALA A 11 -28.50 -19.90 -36.14
N SER A 12 -27.59 -19.21 -36.80
CA SER A 12 -26.34 -18.77 -36.18
C SER A 12 -26.66 -17.59 -35.27
N VAL A 13 -26.71 -17.82 -33.96
CA VAL A 13 -26.74 -16.73 -32.98
C VAL A 13 -25.38 -16.03 -33.06
N ALA A 14 -25.35 -14.87 -33.69
CA ALA A 14 -24.18 -14.00 -33.68
C ALA A 14 -23.99 -13.49 -32.25
N LEU A 15 -22.99 -14.02 -31.56
CA LEU A 15 -22.56 -13.54 -30.25
C LEU A 15 -21.98 -12.13 -30.43
N THR A 16 -22.79 -11.11 -30.19
CA THR A 16 -22.29 -9.72 -30.15
C THR A 16 -21.27 -9.61 -29.01
N PRO A 17 -20.04 -9.11 -29.24
CA PRO A 17 -19.11 -8.84 -28.16
C PRO A 17 -19.60 -7.59 -27.42
N PHE A 18 -20.51 -7.77 -26.46
CA PHE A 18 -20.83 -6.76 -25.48
C PHE A 18 -19.71 -6.77 -24.43
N ALA A 19 -19.09 -5.62 -24.22
CA ALA A 19 -18.18 -5.28 -23.12
C ALA A 19 -16.71 -5.78 -23.20
N ALA A 20 -15.91 -5.22 -24.11
CA ALA A 20 -14.45 -5.25 -23.99
C ALA A 20 -13.80 -3.89 -23.69
N ASN A 21 -14.57 -2.84 -23.35
CA ASN A 21 -14.04 -1.47 -23.31
C ASN A 21 -14.29 -0.67 -22.02
N GLN A 22 -14.57 -1.33 -20.89
CA GLN A 22 -14.86 -0.65 -19.61
C GLN A 22 -13.76 -0.80 -18.54
N VAL A 23 -12.58 -1.33 -18.86
CA VAL A 23 -11.52 -1.54 -17.84
C VAL A 23 -10.58 -0.32 -17.70
N ALA A 24 -10.58 0.63 -18.64
CA ALA A 24 -9.53 1.65 -18.72
C ALA A 24 -9.74 2.95 -17.91
N LYS A 25 -10.89 3.16 -17.23
CA LYS A 25 -11.22 4.48 -16.63
C LYS A 25 -11.36 4.54 -15.11
N ALA A 26 -11.01 3.48 -14.36
CA ALA A 26 -11.20 3.46 -12.90
C ALA A 26 -9.91 3.67 -12.07
N GLN A 27 -8.78 3.97 -12.71
CA GLN A 27 -7.48 3.97 -12.02
C GLN A 27 -6.85 5.38 -12.01
N ALA A 28 -7.52 6.35 -11.41
CA ALA A 28 -7.02 7.73 -11.30
C ALA A 28 -6.99 8.30 -9.87
N ASP A 29 -7.39 7.52 -8.84
CA ASP A 29 -7.48 8.01 -7.45
C ASP A 29 -6.71 7.15 -6.43
N ALA A 30 -5.75 6.33 -6.89
CA ALA A 30 -4.86 5.66 -5.95
C ALA A 30 -4.00 6.73 -5.26
N PRO A 31 -4.01 6.85 -3.90
CA PRO A 31 -3.17 7.82 -3.22
C PRO A 31 -1.73 7.57 -3.63
N SER A 32 -1.08 8.61 -4.16
CA SER A 32 0.35 8.62 -4.46
C SER A 32 1.09 8.11 -3.23
N GLN A 33 1.72 6.94 -3.36
CA GLN A 33 2.49 6.35 -2.27
C GLN A 33 3.57 7.36 -1.87
N VAL A 34 3.45 7.94 -0.67
CA VAL A 34 4.50 8.83 -0.15
C VAL A 34 5.75 7.97 0.02
N GLN A 35 6.82 8.32 -0.68
CA GLN A 35 8.11 7.64 -0.56
C GLN A 35 8.65 7.87 0.86
N LEU A 36 8.49 6.88 1.74
CA LEU A 36 9.07 6.88 3.08
C LEU A 36 10.51 6.30 3.04
N ALA A 37 11.32 6.69 4.03
CA ALA A 37 12.66 6.15 4.27
C ALA A 37 13.62 6.20 3.05
N ALA A 38 13.69 7.35 2.37
CA ALA A 38 14.68 7.58 1.31
C ALA A 38 16.15 7.49 1.80
N THR A 39 16.36 7.70 3.10
CA THR A 39 17.60 7.39 3.83
C THR A 39 17.28 6.44 4.98
N PRO A 40 18.27 5.69 5.50
CA PRO A 40 18.07 4.88 6.70
C PRO A 40 17.46 5.72 7.83
N PRO A 41 16.35 5.28 8.46
CA PRO A 41 15.73 6.02 9.56
C PRO A 41 16.63 5.97 10.78
N MET A 42 16.84 7.12 11.42
CA MET A 42 17.66 7.23 12.62
C MET A 42 16.78 7.46 13.85
N GLY A 43 17.08 6.75 14.93
CA GLY A 43 16.28 6.78 16.15
C GLY A 43 16.88 5.93 17.26
N TRP A 44 16.10 5.75 18.31
CA TRP A 44 16.42 4.95 19.48
C TRP A 44 15.37 3.84 19.69
N ASN A 45 15.76 2.75 20.34
CA ASN A 45 14.89 1.62 20.66
C ASN A 45 15.08 1.17 22.12
N SER A 46 13.97 0.88 22.80
CA SER A 46 13.91 0.48 24.22
C SER A 46 14.52 -0.90 24.50
N TRP A 47 14.36 -1.84 23.59
CA TRP A 47 14.59 -3.27 23.80
C TRP A 47 16.04 -3.58 24.18
N ASN A 48 16.98 -2.92 23.50
CA ASN A 48 18.43 -3.16 23.68
C ASN A 48 18.90 -2.95 25.12
N LYS A 49 18.19 -2.13 25.91
CA LYS A 49 18.56 -1.82 27.29
C LYS A 49 17.53 -2.27 28.31
N PHE A 50 16.25 -2.14 27.98
CA PHE A 50 15.17 -2.24 28.96
C PHE A 50 14.32 -3.50 28.83
N ALA A 51 14.35 -4.19 27.68
CA ALA A 51 13.51 -5.36 27.40
C ALA A 51 12.03 -5.09 27.79
N CYS A 52 11.45 -5.89 28.69
CA CYS A 52 10.06 -5.71 29.14
C CYS A 52 9.87 -4.57 30.16
N ASN A 53 10.95 -3.97 30.69
CA ASN A 53 10.88 -2.94 31.73
C ASN A 53 10.69 -1.54 31.12
N VAL A 54 9.62 -1.35 30.36
CA VAL A 54 9.29 -0.09 29.67
C VAL A 54 8.07 0.57 30.31
N SER A 55 8.11 1.89 30.46
CA SER A 55 7.01 2.70 31.00
C SER A 55 6.84 4.00 30.22
N GLU A 56 5.68 4.64 30.32
CA GLU A 56 5.45 5.97 29.71
C GLU A 56 6.49 6.99 30.17
N GLN A 57 6.80 7.01 31.47
CA GLN A 57 7.79 7.93 32.03
C GLN A 57 9.16 7.74 31.38
N LEU A 58 9.63 6.49 31.26
CA LEU A 58 10.91 6.18 30.61
C LEU A 58 10.95 6.69 29.16
N ILE A 59 9.88 6.48 28.41
CA ILE A 59 9.81 6.90 27.00
C ILE A 59 9.83 8.42 26.88
N ARG A 60 9.11 9.15 27.76
CA ARG A 60 9.13 10.62 27.80
C ARG A 60 10.51 11.16 28.15
N GLU A 61 11.11 10.65 29.22
CA GLU A 61 12.46 11.07 29.65
C GLU A 61 13.51 10.77 28.59
N THR A 62 13.39 9.64 27.87
CA THR A 62 14.28 9.30 26.75
C THR A 62 14.10 10.26 25.58
N ALA A 63 12.86 10.65 25.26
CA ALA A 63 12.60 11.64 24.22
C ALA A 63 13.19 13.02 24.59
N ASP A 64 13.06 13.44 25.85
CA ASP A 64 13.67 14.68 26.35
C ASP A 64 15.20 14.62 26.30
N ALA A 65 15.79 13.47 26.62
CA ALA A 65 17.24 13.23 26.49
C ALA A 65 17.72 13.29 25.03
N ILE A 66 16.97 12.75 24.06
CA ILE A 66 17.29 12.83 22.63
C ILE A 66 17.30 14.29 22.13
N VAL A 67 16.41 15.14 22.65
CA VAL A 67 16.39 16.57 22.30
C VAL A 67 17.54 17.31 22.98
N SER A 68 17.66 17.19 24.30
CA SER A 68 18.63 17.95 25.10
C SER A 68 20.10 17.58 24.82
N SER A 69 20.37 16.34 24.41
CA SER A 69 21.71 15.88 24.00
C SER A 69 22.12 16.35 22.59
N GLY A 70 21.20 16.92 21.81
CA GLY A 70 21.45 17.28 20.41
C GLY A 70 21.30 16.12 19.42
N MET A 71 20.96 14.91 19.87
CA MET A 71 20.73 13.75 18.98
C MET A 71 19.61 14.03 17.96
N LYS A 72 18.55 14.74 18.37
CA LYS A 72 17.51 15.18 17.42
C LYS A 72 18.09 16.04 16.30
N ALA A 73 18.98 16.98 16.64
CA ALA A 73 19.64 17.84 15.65
C ALA A 73 20.60 17.04 14.75
N ALA A 74 21.20 15.96 15.26
CA ALA A 74 21.98 15.00 14.49
C ALA A 74 21.12 14.07 13.61
N GLY A 75 19.79 14.15 13.69
CA GLY A 75 18.85 13.44 12.82
C GLY A 75 18.13 12.23 13.44
N TYR A 76 18.30 11.97 14.74
CA TYR A 76 17.56 10.93 15.46
C TYR A 76 16.11 11.38 15.69
N GLN A 77 15.18 10.87 14.88
CA GLN A 77 13.79 11.35 14.80
C GLN A 77 12.76 10.37 15.38
N HIS A 78 13.14 9.12 15.61
CA HIS A 78 12.23 8.06 16.04
C HIS A 78 12.55 7.55 17.46
N VAL A 79 11.50 7.29 18.24
CA VAL A 79 11.56 6.65 19.56
C VAL A 79 10.72 5.38 19.49
N ASN A 80 11.38 4.23 19.46
CA ASN A 80 10.73 2.93 19.34
C ASN A 80 10.58 2.30 20.74
N VAL A 81 9.32 2.04 21.10
CA VAL A 81 8.90 1.49 22.40
C VAL A 81 9.06 -0.01 22.45
#